data_AF-A0A1X7NC23-F1
#
_entry.id   AF-A0A1X7NC23-F1
#
_cell.length_a   1.000
_cell.length_b   1.000
_cell.length_c   1.000
_cell.angle_alpha   90.00
_cell.angle_beta   90.00
_cell.angle_gamma   90.00
#
_symmetry.space_group_name_H-M   'P 1'
#
loop_
_entity.id
_entity.type
_entity.pdbx_description
1 polymer ?
#
loop_
_entity_poly.entity_id
_entity_poly.type
_entity_poly.pdbx_seq_one_letter_code
_entity_poly.pdbx_strand_id
1 'polypeptide(L)'
;MLGLTMSELRVFSMILQIIALLLIVIGSIVLKKSTSMKEGISKHGKIINVGYFLAIISVLYMVYSAYLFTISTGSISPLVVAHGSLGIIALVLGAIFVTNRWSWKTKKYMRIEMVLWLAVFLGGTYLYLVINGAI
;
A
#
# COMPACT_ATOMS: atom_id res chain seq x y z
N MET A 1 11.52 -20.58 18.07
CA MET A 1 10.97 -19.53 17.16
C MET A 1 9.52 -19.31 17.55
N LEU A 2 9.17 -18.14 18.08
CA LEU A 2 7.77 -17.67 18.02
C LEU A 2 7.52 -17.24 16.57
N GLY A 3 7.44 -18.22 15.67
CA GLY A 3 7.51 -18.01 14.24
C GLY A 3 6.12 -17.94 13.65
N LEU A 4 5.65 -16.74 13.33
CA LEU A 4 4.44 -16.57 12.52
C LEU A 4 4.54 -17.41 11.25
N THR A 5 3.48 -18.14 10.92
CA THR A 5 3.31 -18.90 9.70
C THR A 5 3.21 -17.99 8.48
N MET A 6 3.46 -18.54 7.28
CA MET A 6 3.30 -17.77 6.03
C MET A 6 1.88 -17.21 5.86
N SER A 7 0.85 -17.95 6.27
CA SER A 7 -0.54 -17.47 6.20
C SER A 7 -0.77 -16.30 7.13
N GLU A 8 -0.29 -16.36 8.39
CA GLU A 8 -0.39 -15.26 9.35
C GLU A 8 0.30 -14.00 8.82
N LEU A 9 1.51 -14.11 8.26
CA LEU A 9 2.23 -12.98 7.65
C LEU A 9 1.41 -12.31 6.53
N ARG A 10 0.79 -13.12 5.66
CA ARG A 10 -0.07 -12.63 4.57
C ARG A 10 -1.32 -11.94 5.11
N VAL A 11 -1.95 -12.49 6.15
CA VAL A 11 -3.12 -11.90 6.81
C VAL A 11 -2.75 -10.56 7.46
N PHE A 12 -1.66 -10.49 8.23
CA PHE A 12 -1.20 -9.24 8.81
C PHE A 12 -0.89 -8.18 7.75
N SER A 13 -0.20 -8.57 6.68
CA SER A 13 0.01 -7.69 5.54
C SER A 13 -1.31 -7.19 4.97
N MET A 14 -2.28 -8.07 4.71
CA MET A 14 -3.56 -7.70 4.14
C MET A 14 -4.33 -6.71 5.01
N ILE A 15 -4.39 -6.97 6.32
CA ILE A 15 -5.05 -6.07 7.29
C ILE A 15 -4.40 -4.69 7.24
N LEU A 16 -3.06 -4.61 7.23
CA LEU A 16 -2.35 -3.34 7.16
C LEU A 16 -2.63 -2.59 5.85
N GLN A 17 -2.73 -3.29 4.70
CA GLN A 17 -3.10 -2.65 3.44
C GLN A 17 -4.54 -2.16 3.42
N ILE A 18 -5.48 -2.91 4.02
CA ILE A 18 -6.87 -2.48 4.16
C ILE A 18 -6.91 -1.18 4.97
N ILE A 19 -6.24 -1.13 6.12
CA ILE A 19 -6.21 0.07 6.97
C ILE A 19 -5.52 1.23 6.23
N ALA A 20 -4.40 0.98 5.54
CA ALA A 20 -3.71 1.99 4.74
C ALA A 20 -4.62 2.57 3.64
N LEU A 21 -5.35 1.71 2.91
CA LEU A 21 -6.28 2.14 1.87
C LEU A 21 -7.44 2.96 2.46
N LEU A 22 -8.00 2.53 3.60
CA LEU A 22 -9.04 3.29 4.29
C LEU A 22 -8.54 4.68 4.68
N LEU A 23 -7.32 4.81 5.20
CA LEU A 23 -6.72 6.10 5.51
C LEU A 23 -6.52 6.96 4.25
N ILE A 24 -6.12 6.37 3.13
CA ILE A 24 -5.98 7.09 1.84
C ILE A 24 -7.33 7.64 1.36
N VAL A 25 -8.39 6.83 1.46
CA VAL A 25 -9.77 7.24 1.13
C VAL A 25 -10.24 8.35 2.08
N ILE A 26 -10.04 8.19 3.39
CA ILE A 26 -10.40 9.20 4.40
C ILE A 26 -9.64 10.51 4.13
N GLY A 27 -8.33 10.44 3.86
CA GLY A 27 -7.51 11.60 3.49
C GLY A 27 -8.10 12.34 2.30
N SER A 28 -8.52 11.61 1.26
CA SER A 28 -9.16 12.15 0.06
C SER A 28 -10.52 12.82 0.36
N ILE A 29 -11.32 12.22 1.24
CA ILE A 29 -12.61 12.80 1.68
C ILE A 29 -12.37 14.10 2.46
N VAL A 30 -11.40 14.11 3.38
CA VAL A 30 -11.03 15.30 4.17
C VAL A 30 -10.57 16.44 3.25
N LEU A 31 -9.75 16.14 2.24
CA LEU A 31 -9.33 17.11 1.23
C LEU A 31 -10.52 17.66 0.42
N LYS A 32 -11.54 16.84 0.13
CA LYS A 32 -12.74 17.27 -0.59
C LYS A 32 -13.62 18.18 0.26
N LYS A 33 -13.73 17.91 1.56
CA LYS A 33 -14.60 18.64 2.50
C LYS A 33 -13.95 19.89 3.13
N SER A 34 -12.65 20.11 2.93
CA SER A 34 -11.95 21.26 3.52
C SER A 34 -12.45 22.59 2.95
N THR A 35 -12.61 23.59 3.81
CA THR A 35 -13.01 24.96 3.47
C THR A 35 -11.90 25.73 2.73
N SER A 36 -10.63 25.41 2.99
CA SER A 36 -9.48 25.98 2.29
C SER A 36 -8.52 24.91 1.78
N MET A 37 -7.86 25.19 0.64
CA MET A 37 -6.91 24.25 0.03
C MET A 37 -5.70 24.00 0.93
N LYS A 38 -5.17 25.04 1.59
CA LYS A 38 -4.01 24.94 2.48
C LYS A 38 -4.29 24.02 3.67
N GLU A 39 -5.45 24.18 4.29
CA GLU A 39 -5.89 23.34 5.40
C GLU A 39 -6.16 21.90 4.95
N GLY A 40 -6.87 21.73 3.82
CA GLY A 40 -7.17 20.42 3.23
C GLY A 40 -5.91 19.62 2.93
N ILE A 41 -4.91 20.23 2.29
CA ILE A 41 -3.62 19.58 1.98
C ILE A 41 -2.87 19.22 3.27
N SER A 42 -2.89 20.08 4.29
CA SER A 42 -2.25 19.82 5.57
C SER A 42 -2.87 18.60 6.29
N LYS A 43 -4.21 18.58 6.41
CA LYS A 43 -4.94 17.46 7.04
C LYS A 43 -4.80 16.17 6.25
N HIS A 44 -4.94 16.22 4.92
CA HIS A 44 -4.69 15.10 4.03
C HIS A 44 -3.28 14.54 4.23
N GLY A 45 -2.26 15.39 4.20
CA GLY A 45 -0.87 14.98 4.38
C GLY A 45 -0.63 14.22 5.69
N LYS A 46 -1.19 14.70 6.81
CA LYS A 46 -1.09 13.99 8.10
C LYS A 46 -1.69 12.58 8.05
N ILE A 47 -2.86 12.43 7.43
CA ILE A 47 -3.54 11.14 7.31
C ILE A 47 -2.76 10.20 6.38
N ILE A 48 -2.33 10.69 5.22
CA ILE A 48 -1.58 9.89 4.24
C ILE A 48 -0.23 9.44 4.82
N ASN A 49 0.45 10.25 5.63
CA ASN A 49 1.69 9.83 6.29
C ASN A 49 1.50 8.57 7.14
N VAL A 50 0.38 8.47 7.87
CA VAL A 50 0.06 7.27 8.66
C VAL A 50 -0.25 6.09 7.74
N GLY A 51 -1.09 6.29 6.72
CA GLY A 51 -1.42 5.24 5.75
C GLY A 51 -0.18 4.70 5.01
N TYR A 52 0.71 5.59 4.58
CA TYR A 52 1.96 5.26 3.93
C TYR A 52 2.91 4.47 4.85
N PHE A 53 3.00 4.87 6.13
CA PHE A 53 3.79 4.12 7.11
C PHE A 53 3.27 2.69 7.31
N LEU A 54 1.94 2.52 7.41
CA LEU A 54 1.33 1.18 7.47
C LEU A 54 1.58 0.37 6.20
N ALA A 55 1.57 1.00 5.03
CA ALA A 55 1.89 0.35 3.76
C ALA A 55 3.35 -0.17 3.74
N ILE A 56 4.31 0.60 4.26
CA ILE A 56 5.70 0.12 4.41
C ILE A 56 5.76 -1.12 5.30
N ILE A 57 5.10 -1.09 6.46
CA ILE A 57 5.08 -2.25 7.36
C ILE A 57 4.45 -3.47 6.68
N SER A 58 3.33 -3.28 5.97
CA SER A 58 2.72 -4.35 5.16
C SER A 58 3.71 -4.95 4.17
N VAL A 59 4.47 -4.12 3.47
CA VAL A 59 5.46 -4.57 2.48
C VAL A 59 6.53 -5.43 3.13
N LEU A 60 6.97 -5.11 4.35
CA LEU A 60 7.92 -5.97 5.08
C LEU A 60 7.34 -7.38 5.32
N TYR A 61 6.07 -7.48 5.73
CA TYR A 61 5.38 -8.76 5.87
C TYR A 61 5.22 -9.50 4.54
N MET A 62 4.89 -8.80 3.45
CA MET A 62 4.80 -9.41 2.11
C MET A 62 6.14 -9.95 1.64
N VAL A 63 7.20 -9.15 1.73
CA VAL A 63 8.54 -9.54 1.31
C VAL A 63 9.00 -10.74 2.11
N TYR A 64 8.77 -10.76 3.42
CA TYR A 64 9.14 -11.91 4.24
C TYR A 64 8.33 -13.16 3.88
N SER A 65 7.01 -13.05 3.69
CA SER A 65 6.19 -14.17 3.20
C SER A 65 6.63 -14.65 1.81
N ALA A 66 6.99 -13.75 0.89
CA ALA A 66 7.42 -14.09 -0.46
C ALA A 66 8.79 -14.78 -0.45
N TYR A 67 9.69 -14.33 0.44
CA TYR A 67 10.96 -14.99 0.70
C TYR A 67 10.76 -16.43 1.19
N LEU A 68 9.93 -16.63 2.23
CA LEU A 68 9.62 -17.96 2.76
C LEU A 68 8.98 -18.87 1.70
N PHE A 69 8.10 -18.32 0.85
CA PHE A 69 7.52 -19.06 -0.26
C PHE A 69 8.59 -19.48 -1.27
N THR A 70 9.44 -18.54 -1.71
CA THR A 70 10.48 -18.78 -2.72
C THR A 70 11.49 -19.83 -2.27
N ILE A 71 11.92 -19.82 -1.00
CA ILE A 71 12.83 -20.85 -0.49
C ILE A 71 12.14 -22.22 -0.39
N SER A 72 10.82 -22.26 -0.19
CA SER A 72 10.08 -23.52 -0.08
C SER A 72 9.75 -24.14 -1.44
N THR A 73 9.54 -23.33 -2.48
CA THR A 73 9.13 -23.78 -3.82
C THR A 73 10.25 -23.75 -4.85
N GLY A 74 11.39 -23.12 -4.53
CA GLY A 74 12.49 -22.88 -5.46
C GLY A 74 12.16 -21.92 -6.62
N SER A 75 11.02 -21.22 -6.56
CA SER A 75 10.56 -20.35 -7.64
C SER A 75 9.74 -19.16 -7.14
N ILE A 76 9.81 -18.05 -7.89
CA ILE A 76 8.97 -16.87 -7.67
C ILE A 76 7.91 -16.78 -8.76
N SER A 77 6.65 -16.61 -8.36
CA SER A 77 5.55 -16.46 -9.31
C SER A 77 5.70 -15.15 -10.11
N PRO A 78 5.53 -15.16 -11.44
CA PRO A 78 5.51 -13.94 -12.25
C PRO A 78 4.50 -12.90 -11.75
N LEU A 79 3.37 -13.33 -11.18
CA LEU A 79 2.36 -12.43 -10.61
C LEU A 79 2.89 -11.68 -9.38
N VAL A 80 3.71 -12.34 -8.55
CA VAL A 80 4.36 -11.71 -7.39
C VAL A 80 5.35 -10.64 -7.86
N VAL A 81 6.10 -10.92 -8.93
CA VAL A 81 7.04 -9.95 -9.52
C VAL A 81 6.29 -8.74 -10.11
N ALA A 82 5.21 -8.98 -10.85
CA ALA A 82 4.40 -7.93 -11.46
C ALA A 82 3.76 -7.02 -10.39
N HIS A 83 3.13 -7.61 -9.37
CA HIS A 83 2.56 -6.86 -8.25
C HIS A 83 3.64 -6.10 -7.47
N GLY A 84 4.77 -6.75 -7.17
CA GLY A 84 5.89 -6.11 -6.47
C GLY A 84 6.44 -4.90 -7.22
N SER A 85 6.54 -4.99 -8.55
CA SER A 85 6.97 -3.87 -9.40
C SER A 85 6.00 -2.69 -9.33
N LEU A 86 4.69 -2.94 -9.39
CA LEU A 86 3.67 -1.91 -9.22
C LEU A 86 3.71 -1.30 -7.81
N GLY A 87 3.92 -2.14 -6.79
CA GLY A 87 4.08 -1.72 -5.40
C GLY A 87 5.28 -0.80 -5.19
N ILE A 88 6.43 -1.08 -5.82
CA ILE A 88 7.61 -0.22 -5.77
C ILE A 88 7.30 1.16 -6.36
N ILE A 89 6.63 1.23 -7.50
CA ILE A 89 6.23 2.51 -8.12
C ILE A 89 5.33 3.30 -7.17
N ALA A 90 4.33 2.64 -6.57
CA ALA A 90 3.43 3.28 -5.60
C ALA A 90 4.17 3.79 -4.36
N LEU A 91 5.10 3.00 -3.81
CA LEU A 91 5.90 3.39 -2.66
C LEU A 91 6.80 4.59 -2.97
N VAL A 92 7.47 4.61 -4.13
CA VAL A 92 8.33 5.74 -4.51
C VAL A 92 7.53 7.02 -4.65
N LEU A 93 6.37 6.97 -5.33
CA LEU A 93 5.51 8.14 -5.48
C LEU A 93 4.93 8.59 -4.13
N GLY A 94 4.52 7.64 -3.29
CA GLY A 94 4.09 7.93 -1.92
C GLY A 94 5.19 8.56 -1.08
N ALA A 95 6.43 8.08 -1.16
CA ALA A 95 7.59 8.65 -0.48
C ALA A 95 7.80 10.12 -0.87
N ILE A 96 7.73 10.43 -2.16
CA ILE A 96 7.86 11.79 -2.68
C ILE A 96 6.72 12.67 -2.13
N PHE A 97 5.50 12.13 -2.06
CA PHE A 97 4.34 12.84 -1.53
C PHE A 97 4.45 13.17 -0.03
N VAL A 98 4.78 12.17 0.80
CA VAL A 98 4.84 12.29 2.27
C VAL A 98 6.04 13.10 2.76
N THR A 99 7.19 13.00 2.09
CA THR A 99 8.39 13.78 2.43
C THR A 99 8.28 15.25 2.02
N ASN A 100 7.14 15.66 1.48
CA ASN A 100 6.84 17.04 1.10
C ASN A 100 7.86 17.65 0.11
N ARG A 101 8.61 16.81 -0.61
CA ARG A 101 9.52 17.26 -1.68
C ARG A 101 8.76 17.76 -2.90
N TRP A 102 7.45 17.52 -2.97
CA TRP A 102 6.60 18.03 -4.03
C TRP A 102 6.05 19.42 -3.68
N SER A 103 6.65 20.47 -4.25
CA SER A 103 6.15 21.86 -4.15
C SER A 103 4.81 22.10 -4.86
N TRP A 104 4.23 21.07 -5.49
CA TRP A 104 3.06 21.12 -6.37
C TRP A 104 2.03 20.05 -6.00
N LYS A 105 1.61 20.01 -4.73
CA LYS A 105 0.52 19.13 -4.26
C LYS A 105 -0.82 19.54 -4.87
N THR A 106 -1.02 19.18 -6.14
CA THR A 106 -2.27 19.42 -6.86
C THR A 106 -3.24 18.25 -6.64
N LYS A 107 -4.54 18.54 -6.69
CA LYS A 107 -5.60 17.51 -6.62
C LYS A 107 -5.44 16.43 -7.69
N LYS A 108 -4.83 16.74 -8.84
CA LYS A 108 -4.58 15.79 -9.93
C LYS A 108 -3.61 14.69 -9.48
N TYR A 109 -2.45 15.05 -8.96
CA TYR A 109 -1.43 14.06 -8.55
C TYR A 109 -1.89 13.21 -7.36
N MET A 110 -2.58 13.82 -6.39
CA MET A 110 -3.17 13.08 -5.27
C MET A 110 -4.20 12.02 -5.73
N ARG A 111 -5.01 12.32 -6.75
CA ARG A 111 -5.93 11.33 -7.33
C ARG A 111 -5.20 10.22 -8.07
N ILE A 112 -4.16 10.54 -8.83
CA ILE A 112 -3.35 9.53 -9.54
C ILE A 112 -2.73 8.58 -8.52
N GLU A 113 -2.16 9.12 -7.45
CA GLU A 113 -1.58 8.31 -6.37
C GLU A 113 -2.63 7.41 -5.72
N MET A 114 -3.82 7.94 -5.40
CA MET A 114 -4.94 7.15 -4.88
C MET A 114 -5.33 5.99 -5.80
N VAL A 115 -5.45 6.24 -7.11
CA VAL A 115 -5.77 5.20 -8.09
C VAL A 115 -4.68 4.13 -8.14
N LEU A 116 -3.41 4.54 -8.07
CA LEU A 116 -2.28 3.63 -8.03
C LEU A 116 -2.30 2.75 -6.75
N TRP A 117 -2.54 3.34 -5.58
CA TRP A 117 -2.70 2.61 -4.33
C TRP A 117 -3.85 1.61 -4.38
N LEU A 118 -4.98 1.99 -4.99
CA LEU A 118 -6.11 1.09 -5.20
C LEU A 118 -5.73 -0.07 -6.13
N ALA A 119 -5.04 0.19 -7.24
CA ALA A 119 -4.59 -0.83 -8.17
C ALA A 119 -3.62 -1.83 -7.50
N VAL A 120 -2.66 -1.33 -6.70
CA VAL A 120 -1.77 -2.17 -5.90
C VAL A 120 -2.58 -3.02 -4.93
N PHE A 121 -3.49 -2.43 -4.16
CA PHE A 121 -4.32 -3.14 -3.20
C PHE A 121 -5.14 -4.28 -3.84
N LEU A 122 -5.77 -4.01 -4.98
CA LEU A 122 -6.54 -5.01 -5.72
C LEU A 122 -5.64 -6.13 -6.23
N GLY A 123 -4.46 -5.82 -6.75
CA GLY A 123 -3.46 -6.83 -7.16
C GLY A 123 -2.98 -7.68 -5.97
N GLY A 124 -2.78 -7.07 -4.81
CA GLY A 124 -2.39 -7.77 -3.58
C GLY A 124 -3.50 -8.69 -3.06
N THR A 125 -4.75 -8.24 -3.13
CA THR A 125 -5.92 -9.03 -2.78
C THR A 125 -6.10 -10.21 -3.73
N TYR A 126 -5.96 -9.99 -5.04
CA TYR A 126 -5.99 -11.08 -6.02
C TYR A 126 -4.91 -12.13 -5.74
N LEU A 127 -3.66 -11.71 -5.53
CA LEU A 127 -2.57 -12.61 -5.16
C LEU A 127 -2.87 -13.40 -3.88
N TYR A 128 -3.38 -12.73 -2.86
CA TYR A 128 -3.76 -13.37 -1.60
C TYR A 128 -4.80 -14.46 -1.83
N LEU A 129 -5.84 -14.21 -2.63
CA LEU A 129 -6.89 -15.19 -2.92
C LEU A 129 -6.36 -16.38 -3.72
N VAL A 130 -5.58 -16.15 -4.77
CA VAL A 130 -4.96 -17.20 -5.60
C VAL A 130 -4.04 -18.08 -4.77
N ILE A 131 -3.15 -17.48 -3.97
CA ILE A 131 -2.18 -18.23 -3.17
C ILE A 131 -2.86 -19.08 -2.07
N ASN A 132 -4.03 -18.66 -1.59
CA ASN A 132 -4.82 -19.42 -0.62
C ASN A 132 -5.87 -20.35 -1.27
N GLY A 133 -5.89 -20.47 -2.60
CA GLY A 133 -6.81 -21.36 -3.32
C GLY A 133 -8.29 -20.97 -3.23
N ALA A 134 -8.57 -19.69 -2.97
CA ALA A 134 -9.95 -19.19 -2.89
C ALA A 134 -10.56 -18.88 -4.26
N ILE A 135 -9.73 -18.70 -5.29
CA ILE A 135 -10.08 -18.50 -6.70
C ILE A 135 -9.02 -19.11 -7.61
#